data_AF-A0A2D5E487-F1
#
_entry.id   AF-A0A2D5E487-F1
#
_cell.length_a   1.000
_cell.length_b   1.000
_cell.length_c   1.000
_cell.angle_alpha   90.00
_cell.angle_beta   90.00
_cell.angle_gamma   90.00
#
_symmetry.space_group_name_H-M   'P 1'
#
loop_
_entity.id
_entity.type
_entity.pdbx_description
1 polymer ?
#
loop_
_entity_poly.entity_id
_entity_poly.type
_entity_poly.pdbx_seq_one_letter_code
_entity_poly.pdbx_strand_id
1 'polypeptide(L)'
;MTCIAATALALGSVANADIVYSDFTDTAQEGGSVSFEINGLDYEFGIQTGGPLNYAYVTTTSEGAGIFVPLLDEGNARNFAAGDNIGTLTSVLNMFPLGGADENINLVMYDYATGDGDFAPETTGYVGFGFGSGVQFNYGWIEFTLYAEGEFEFIDINGWAYNDVVNESITVGQIPAPGAFALLALGGLAGRRRRQG
;
A
#
# COMPACT_ATOMS: atom_id res chain seq x y z
N MET A 1 27.66 4.54 -55.85
CA MET A 1 26.69 3.65 -55.15
C MET A 1 26.98 3.80 -53.66
N THR A 2 26.22 4.64 -52.97
CA THR A 2 26.46 5.01 -51.57
C THR A 2 25.22 4.60 -50.78
N CYS A 3 25.32 3.53 -50.00
CA CYS A 3 24.27 3.09 -49.08
C CYS A 3 24.32 3.95 -47.82
N ILE A 4 23.28 4.74 -47.57
CA ILE A 4 23.08 5.43 -46.30
C ILE A 4 22.37 4.42 -45.38
N ALA A 5 23.05 3.96 -44.34
CA ALA A 5 22.45 3.15 -43.30
C ALA A 5 21.56 4.05 -42.43
N ALA A 6 20.26 3.83 -42.46
CA ALA A 6 19.32 4.44 -41.54
C ALA A 6 19.39 3.69 -40.20
N THR A 7 19.99 4.30 -39.19
CA THR A 7 19.94 3.81 -37.82
C THR A 7 18.52 4.02 -37.31
N ALA A 8 17.74 2.95 -37.19
CA ALA A 8 16.46 2.98 -36.51
C ALA A 8 16.73 3.20 -35.01
N LEU A 9 16.35 4.37 -34.50
CA LEU A 9 16.31 4.62 -33.07
C LEU A 9 15.20 3.73 -32.50
N ALA A 10 15.58 2.64 -31.81
CA ALA A 10 14.63 1.84 -31.07
C ALA A 10 14.06 2.72 -29.94
N LEU A 11 12.82 3.16 -30.11
CA LEU A 11 12.02 3.71 -29.02
C LEU A 11 11.77 2.55 -28.05
N GLY A 12 12.62 2.44 -27.03
CA GLY A 12 12.31 1.62 -25.87
C GLY A 12 11.01 2.14 -25.28
N SER A 13 9.97 1.31 -25.28
CA SER A 13 8.80 1.54 -24.45
C SER A 13 9.28 1.46 -23.00
N VAL A 14 9.56 2.61 -22.38
CA VAL A 14 9.59 2.70 -20.93
C VAL A 14 8.18 2.39 -20.46
N ALA A 15 8.00 1.25 -19.78
CA ALA A 15 6.82 1.06 -18.95
C ALA A 15 6.83 2.22 -17.96
N ASN A 16 5.88 3.13 -18.11
CA ASN A 16 5.74 4.25 -17.19
C ASN A 16 4.99 3.67 -16.00
N ALA A 17 5.62 3.64 -14.82
CA ALA A 17 4.93 3.22 -13.62
C ALA A 17 3.73 4.15 -13.38
N ASP A 18 2.53 3.60 -13.40
CA ASP A 18 1.34 4.33 -13.02
C ASP A 18 1.06 3.98 -11.56
N ILE A 19 1.24 4.97 -10.69
CA ILE A 19 0.87 4.80 -9.29
C ILE A 19 -0.64 4.90 -9.23
N VAL A 20 -1.29 3.79 -8.88
CA VAL A 20 -2.72 3.77 -8.62
C VAL A 20 -2.94 4.25 -7.20
N TYR A 21 -3.74 5.31 -7.05
CA TYR A 21 -4.00 5.96 -5.77
C TYR A 21 -5.50 6.11 -5.54
N SER A 22 -5.93 6.00 -4.28
CA SER A 22 -7.29 6.23 -3.84
C SER A 22 -7.29 7.15 -2.61
N ASP A 23 -8.12 8.20 -2.67
CA ASP A 23 -8.45 9.11 -1.56
C ASP A 23 -9.61 8.59 -0.71
N PHE A 24 -9.75 7.27 -0.64
CA PHE A 24 -10.74 6.59 0.18
C PHE A 24 -10.56 6.93 1.66
N THR A 25 -11.66 7.30 2.32
CA THR A 25 -11.68 7.51 3.77
C THR A 25 -12.83 6.75 4.40
N ASP A 26 -12.52 5.99 5.45
CA ASP A 26 -13.52 5.29 6.25
C ASP A 26 -12.98 5.07 7.67
N THR A 27 -13.88 4.86 8.62
CA THR A 27 -13.57 4.83 10.06
C THR A 27 -14.20 3.59 10.70
N ALA A 28 -13.41 2.87 11.49
CA ALA A 28 -13.92 1.89 12.43
C ALA A 28 -13.76 2.41 13.86
N GLN A 29 -14.83 2.22 14.64
CA GLN A 29 -14.80 2.33 16.09
C GLN A 29 -14.45 0.97 16.71
N GLU A 30 -13.97 0.98 17.95
CA GLU A 30 -13.90 -0.17 18.86
C GLU A 30 -14.99 -1.22 18.60
N GLY A 31 -14.58 -2.48 18.41
CA GLY A 31 -15.47 -3.61 18.14
C GLY A 31 -15.96 -3.70 16.68
N GLY A 32 -15.58 -2.76 15.83
CA GLY A 32 -15.86 -2.73 14.41
C GLY A 32 -14.61 -2.91 13.53
N SER A 33 -14.86 -3.01 12.22
CA SER A 33 -13.84 -3.08 11.18
C SER A 33 -14.27 -2.31 9.93
N VAL A 34 -13.27 -1.90 9.15
CA VAL A 34 -13.36 -1.35 7.81
C VAL A 34 -12.75 -2.37 6.86
N SER A 35 -13.48 -2.73 5.81
CA SER A 35 -13.00 -3.61 4.74
C SER A 35 -13.08 -2.88 3.41
N PHE A 36 -12.05 -3.02 2.58
CA PHE A 36 -12.01 -2.44 1.25
C PHE A 36 -11.21 -3.31 0.28
N GLU A 37 -11.51 -3.15 -1.00
CA GLU A 37 -10.88 -3.89 -2.09
C GLU A 37 -9.74 -3.07 -2.71
N ILE A 38 -8.59 -3.70 -2.93
CA ILE A 38 -7.50 -3.19 -3.77
C ILE A 38 -7.26 -4.21 -4.88
N ASN A 39 -7.52 -3.83 -6.13
CA ASN A 39 -7.29 -4.67 -7.31
C ASN A 39 -7.94 -6.08 -7.20
N GLY A 40 -9.19 -6.16 -6.75
CA GLY A 40 -9.91 -7.42 -6.60
C GLY A 40 -9.54 -8.24 -5.35
N LEU A 41 -8.75 -7.68 -4.43
CA LEU A 41 -8.31 -8.36 -3.20
C LEU A 41 -8.74 -7.57 -1.97
N ASP A 42 -9.26 -8.29 -0.99
CA ASP A 42 -9.85 -7.71 0.21
C ASP A 42 -8.83 -7.53 1.34
N TYR A 43 -8.83 -6.33 1.90
CA TYR A 43 -8.08 -5.93 3.08
C TYR A 43 -9.05 -5.49 4.18
N GLU A 44 -8.76 -5.85 5.42
CA GLU A 44 -9.58 -5.48 6.57
C GLU A 44 -8.70 -4.87 7.67
N PHE A 45 -9.17 -3.76 8.22
CA PHE A 45 -8.62 -3.08 9.38
C PHE A 45 -9.68 -3.03 10.46
N GLY A 46 -9.32 -3.24 11.71
CA GLY A 46 -10.31 -3.21 12.78
C GLY A 46 -9.71 -3.02 14.15
N ILE A 47 -10.60 -2.93 15.12
CA ILE A 47 -10.26 -2.80 16.53
C ILE A 47 -10.95 -3.93 17.28
N GLN A 48 -10.16 -4.81 17.87
CA GLN A 48 -10.66 -5.88 18.71
C GLN A 48 -10.65 -5.42 20.17
N THR A 49 -11.82 -5.43 20.81
CA THR A 49 -11.96 -5.21 22.26
C THR A 49 -12.80 -6.32 22.91
N GLY A 50 -12.75 -6.43 24.24
CA GLY A 50 -13.59 -7.39 24.99
C GLY A 50 -12.91 -8.69 25.40
N GLY A 51 -11.61 -8.66 25.68
CA GLY A 51 -10.84 -9.78 26.21
C GLY A 51 -9.62 -9.31 27.01
N PRO A 52 -8.62 -10.17 27.28
CA PRO A 52 -7.37 -9.72 27.90
C PRO A 52 -6.52 -8.80 27.02
N LEU A 53 -6.89 -8.59 25.76
CA LEU A 53 -6.17 -7.81 24.76
C LEU A 53 -7.16 -6.86 24.06
N ASN A 54 -6.82 -5.57 24.01
CA ASN A 54 -7.48 -4.56 23.18
C ASN A 54 -6.45 -4.07 22.16
N TYR A 55 -6.71 -4.20 20.86
CA TYR A 55 -5.71 -3.87 19.84
C TYR A 55 -6.33 -3.48 18.49
N ALA A 56 -5.60 -2.65 17.75
CA ALA A 56 -5.84 -2.41 16.33
C ALA A 56 -5.12 -3.47 15.49
N TYR A 57 -5.74 -3.91 14.40
CA TYR A 57 -5.20 -4.94 13.52
C TYR A 57 -5.42 -4.65 12.04
N VAL A 58 -4.62 -5.35 11.23
CA VAL A 58 -4.80 -5.49 9.78
C VAL A 58 -4.78 -6.95 9.39
N THR A 59 -5.60 -7.34 8.44
CA THR A 59 -5.59 -8.67 7.84
C THR A 59 -5.96 -8.63 6.36
N THR A 60 -5.77 -9.74 5.69
CA THR A 60 -6.19 -9.96 4.30
C THR A 60 -7.05 -11.21 4.26
N THR A 61 -8.17 -11.17 3.54
CA THR A 61 -9.08 -12.33 3.42
C THR A 61 -9.00 -12.99 2.05
N SER A 62 -8.14 -12.47 1.17
CA SER A 62 -7.98 -12.91 -0.21
C SER A 62 -6.64 -13.61 -0.44
N GLU A 63 -6.67 -14.75 -1.13
CA GLU A 63 -5.46 -15.41 -1.61
C GLU A 63 -4.69 -14.48 -2.57
N GLY A 64 -3.37 -14.40 -2.41
CA GLY A 64 -2.52 -13.54 -3.23
C GLY A 64 -2.34 -12.13 -2.68
N ALA A 65 -3.06 -11.75 -1.61
CA ALA A 65 -2.77 -10.56 -0.82
C ALA A 65 -1.78 -10.85 0.31
N GLY A 66 -1.05 -9.83 0.74
CA GLY A 66 -0.13 -9.91 1.86
C GLY A 66 0.14 -8.57 2.51
N ILE A 67 0.61 -8.63 3.74
CA ILE A 67 1.00 -7.47 4.55
C ILE A 67 2.50 -7.60 4.87
N PHE A 68 3.20 -6.47 4.86
CA PHE A 68 4.60 -6.45 5.23
C PHE A 68 4.77 -6.51 6.75
N VAL A 69 5.65 -7.41 7.18
CA VAL A 69 6.00 -7.64 8.58
C VAL A 69 7.52 -7.46 8.80
N PRO A 70 7.96 -7.14 10.02
CA PRO A 70 9.37 -7.12 10.36
C PRO A 70 10.07 -8.47 10.09
N LEU A 71 11.32 -8.44 9.59
CA LEU A 71 12.10 -9.66 9.31
C LEU A 71 12.37 -10.52 10.55
N LEU A 72 12.43 -9.90 11.73
CA LEU A 72 12.73 -10.58 13.00
C LEU A 72 11.47 -10.89 13.81
N ASP A 73 10.29 -10.48 13.33
CA ASP A 73 9.01 -10.64 14.00
C ASP A 73 7.88 -10.64 12.98
N GLU A 74 7.54 -11.81 12.46
CA GLU A 74 6.54 -11.98 11.40
C GLU A 74 5.10 -11.99 11.93
N GLY A 75 4.90 -11.84 13.25
CA GLY A 75 3.59 -11.87 13.90
C GLY A 75 2.88 -10.51 13.96
N ASN A 76 3.57 -9.42 13.62
CA ASN A 76 3.07 -8.05 13.75
C ASN A 76 3.21 -7.29 12.44
N ALA A 77 2.29 -6.34 12.20
CA ALA A 77 2.40 -5.45 11.06
C ALA A 77 3.61 -4.51 11.21
N ARG A 78 4.27 -4.17 10.10
CA ARG A 78 5.34 -3.17 10.11
C ARG A 78 4.78 -1.78 9.87
N ASN A 79 5.18 -0.82 10.71
CA ASN A 79 5.00 0.60 10.41
C ASN A 79 6.07 1.08 9.43
N PHE A 80 5.65 1.78 8.38
CA PHE A 80 6.53 2.46 7.45
C PHE A 80 6.43 3.98 7.65
N ALA A 81 7.55 4.67 7.51
CA ALA A 81 7.56 6.13 7.48
C ALA A 81 7.35 6.64 6.05
N ALA A 82 6.78 7.84 5.89
CA ALA A 82 6.75 8.51 4.61
C ALA A 82 8.17 8.65 4.03
N GLY A 83 8.35 8.28 2.76
CA GLY A 83 9.66 8.21 2.11
C GLY A 83 10.36 6.85 2.17
N ASP A 84 9.88 5.90 2.99
CA ASP A 84 10.37 4.51 2.94
C ASP A 84 10.02 3.85 1.60
N ASN A 85 10.81 2.85 1.19
CA ASN A 85 10.55 2.09 -0.03
C ASN A 85 10.11 0.66 0.26
N ILE A 86 8.89 0.34 -0.15
CA ILE A 86 8.30 -1.00 -0.05
C ILE A 86 8.68 -1.81 -1.30
N GLY A 87 8.93 -3.11 -1.13
CA GLY A 87 9.53 -3.97 -2.17
C GLY A 87 11.05 -4.03 -2.09
N THR A 88 11.64 -3.61 -0.96
CA THR A 88 13.09 -3.67 -0.69
C THR A 88 13.41 -4.54 0.53
N LEU A 89 14.69 -4.90 0.72
CA LEU A 89 15.17 -5.97 1.64
C LEU A 89 14.98 -5.72 3.16
N THR A 90 14.22 -4.72 3.59
CA THR A 90 14.08 -4.40 5.02
C THR A 90 12.91 -5.09 5.72
N SER A 91 11.99 -5.71 4.99
CA SER A 91 10.83 -6.45 5.52
C SER A 91 10.47 -7.60 4.60
N VAL A 92 9.72 -8.56 5.12
CA VAL A 92 9.19 -9.67 4.35
C VAL A 92 7.69 -9.47 4.13
N LEU A 93 7.22 -9.87 2.96
CA LEU A 93 5.79 -9.89 2.66
C LEU A 93 5.23 -11.17 3.27
N ASN A 94 4.42 -11.02 4.33
CA ASN A 94 3.63 -12.10 4.88
C ASN A 94 2.36 -12.23 4.02
N MET A 95 2.49 -12.99 2.92
CA MET A 95 1.37 -13.33 2.05
C MET A 95 0.46 -14.30 2.77
N PHE A 96 -0.85 -14.03 2.76
CA PHE A 96 -1.94 -14.87 3.28
C PHE A 96 -1.52 -16.34 3.48
N PRO A 97 -0.84 -16.68 4.59
CA PRO A 97 -0.33 -18.02 4.74
C PRO A 97 -1.51 -18.80 5.26
N LEU A 98 -2.26 -19.40 4.35
CA LEU A 98 -3.24 -20.44 4.65
C LEU A 98 -2.49 -21.63 5.26
N GLY A 99 -2.11 -21.52 6.52
CA GLY A 99 -1.65 -22.61 7.37
C GLY A 99 -2.89 -23.37 7.85
N GLY A 100 -2.86 -24.69 7.74
CA GLY A 100 -4.05 -25.53 7.90
C GLY A 100 -4.75 -25.38 9.26
N ALA A 101 -6.05 -25.09 9.15
CA ALA A 101 -7.09 -24.94 10.19
C ALA A 101 -7.37 -23.49 10.65
N ASP A 102 -8.11 -22.77 9.79
CA ASP A 102 -9.22 -21.88 10.18
C ASP A 102 -8.98 -20.50 10.82
N GLU A 103 -7.79 -19.90 10.80
CA GLU A 103 -7.63 -18.54 11.38
C GLU A 103 -7.07 -17.53 10.39
N ASN A 104 -7.90 -16.56 9.98
CA ASN A 104 -7.43 -15.25 9.52
C ASN A 104 -6.58 -14.67 10.67
N ILE A 105 -5.26 -14.73 10.55
CA ILE A 105 -4.39 -14.18 11.58
C ILE A 105 -4.44 -12.66 11.44
N ASN A 106 -5.06 -12.00 12.40
CA ASN A 106 -5.00 -10.55 12.55
C ASN A 106 -3.57 -10.17 12.94
N LEU A 107 -2.91 -9.37 12.11
CA LEU A 107 -1.59 -8.81 12.44
C LEU A 107 -1.81 -7.61 13.34
N VAL A 108 -1.18 -7.63 14.51
CA VAL A 108 -1.30 -6.54 15.48
C VAL A 108 -0.55 -5.33 14.94
N MET A 109 -1.22 -4.17 15.01
CA MET A 109 -0.64 -2.86 14.72
C MET A 109 -0.35 -2.13 16.03
N TYR A 110 -1.34 -2.01 16.92
CA TYR A 110 -1.19 -1.30 18.18
C TYR A 110 -1.96 -1.98 19.30
N ASP A 111 -1.35 -2.14 20.47
CA ASP A 111 -1.98 -2.66 21.69
C ASP A 111 -2.44 -1.48 22.56
N TYR A 112 -3.76 -1.32 22.71
CA TYR A 112 -4.35 -0.27 23.54
C TYR A 112 -4.31 -0.58 25.04
N ALA A 113 -4.11 -1.85 25.43
CA ALA A 113 -4.01 -2.26 26.82
C ALA A 113 -2.64 -1.95 27.42
N THR A 114 -1.55 -2.20 26.67
CA THR A 114 -0.18 -1.89 27.12
C THR A 114 0.37 -0.58 26.56
N GLY A 115 -0.24 -0.06 25.49
CA GLY A 115 0.27 1.09 24.74
C GLY A 115 1.47 0.75 23.86
N ASP A 116 1.77 -0.54 23.68
CA ASP A 116 2.88 -1.03 22.86
C ASP A 116 2.46 -1.19 21.39
N GLY A 117 3.44 -1.13 20.48
CA GLY A 117 3.23 -1.18 19.04
C GLY A 117 4.03 -0.09 18.35
N ASP A 118 4.52 -0.35 17.14
CA ASP A 118 5.33 0.62 16.39
C ASP A 118 4.49 1.75 15.78
N PHE A 119 3.20 1.83 16.14
CA PHE A 119 2.21 2.74 15.58
C PHE A 119 1.69 3.66 16.68
N ALA A 120 2.13 4.92 16.68
CA ALA A 120 1.79 5.86 17.74
C ALA A 120 0.35 6.41 17.59
N PRO A 121 -0.38 6.61 18.71
CA PRO A 121 -1.71 7.21 18.68
C PRO A 121 -1.65 8.67 18.22
N GLU A 122 -2.73 9.13 17.61
CA GLU A 122 -2.93 10.46 17.01
C GLU A 122 -1.91 10.80 15.90
N THR A 123 -1.19 9.80 15.39
CA THR A 123 -0.25 9.96 14.30
C THR A 123 -0.65 9.13 13.10
N THR A 124 -0.30 9.61 11.92
CA THR A 124 -0.46 8.87 10.67
C THR A 124 0.59 7.78 10.57
N GLY A 125 0.14 6.55 10.42
CA GLY A 125 0.98 5.37 10.17
C GLY A 125 0.75 4.81 8.76
N TYR A 126 1.68 4.00 8.30
CA TYR A 126 1.56 3.30 7.03
C TYR A 126 1.80 1.81 7.20
N VAL A 127 0.85 1.00 6.73
CA VAL A 127 1.06 -0.44 6.55
C VAL A 127 1.42 -0.70 5.10
N GLY A 128 2.52 -1.40 4.88
CA GLY A 128 2.87 -1.89 3.55
C GLY A 128 2.06 -3.13 3.19
N PHE A 129 1.59 -3.19 1.95
CA PHE A 129 0.96 -4.39 1.41
C PHE A 129 1.62 -4.80 0.09
N GLY A 130 1.40 -6.06 -0.28
CA GLY A 130 1.76 -6.56 -1.59
C GLY A 130 0.71 -7.52 -2.09
N PHE A 131 0.61 -7.65 -3.41
CA PHE A 131 -0.25 -8.66 -4.00
C PHE A 131 0.35 -9.24 -5.27
N GLY A 132 0.02 -10.49 -5.57
CA GLY A 132 0.50 -11.19 -6.75
C GLY A 132 0.70 -12.68 -6.50
N SER A 133 1.57 -13.30 -7.30
CA SER A 133 1.86 -14.73 -7.18
C SER A 133 3.28 -15.10 -7.61
N GLY A 134 3.80 -16.15 -6.99
CA GLY A 134 5.14 -16.65 -7.27
C GLY A 134 6.22 -15.63 -6.93
N VAL A 135 6.82 -15.02 -7.96
CA VAL A 135 7.88 -14.00 -7.83
C VAL A 135 7.46 -12.65 -8.44
N GLN A 136 6.17 -12.48 -8.72
CA GLN A 136 5.60 -11.30 -9.37
C GLN A 136 4.63 -10.63 -8.41
N PHE A 137 5.06 -9.51 -7.84
CA PHE A 137 4.29 -8.76 -6.86
C PHE A 137 4.19 -7.28 -7.21
N ASN A 138 3.02 -6.71 -7.01
CA ASN A 138 2.84 -5.27 -6.91
C ASN A 138 2.94 -4.86 -5.44
N TYR A 139 3.50 -3.69 -5.19
CA TYR A 139 3.75 -3.19 -3.84
C TYR A 139 2.98 -1.89 -3.61
N GLY A 140 2.43 -1.76 -2.41
CA GLY A 140 1.61 -0.63 -2.03
C GLY A 140 1.72 -0.29 -0.55
N TRP A 141 1.08 0.82 -0.18
CA TRP A 141 0.92 1.27 1.19
C TRP A 141 -0.53 1.66 1.45
N ILE A 142 -0.98 1.45 2.69
CA ILE A 142 -2.26 1.91 3.23
C ILE A 142 -1.94 2.91 4.33
N GLU A 143 -2.53 4.09 4.25
CA GLU A 143 -2.42 5.15 5.24
C GLU A 143 -3.57 5.06 6.24
N PHE A 144 -3.26 5.21 7.52
CA PHE A 144 -4.26 5.20 8.57
C PHE A 144 -3.86 6.08 9.74
N THR A 145 -4.79 6.33 10.65
CA THR A 145 -4.57 7.05 11.91
C THR A 145 -5.33 6.35 13.04
N LEU A 146 -4.63 6.07 14.14
CA LEU A 146 -5.19 5.47 15.35
C LEU A 146 -5.40 6.57 16.38
N TYR A 147 -6.53 6.59 17.08
CA TYR A 147 -6.77 7.57 18.14
C TYR A 147 -7.84 7.08 19.11
N ALA A 148 -7.94 7.77 20.25
CA ALA A 148 -9.01 7.56 21.20
C ALA A 148 -9.82 8.85 21.36
N GLU A 149 -11.14 8.74 21.40
CA GLU A 149 -12.04 9.85 21.71
C GLU A 149 -12.96 9.47 22.87
N GLY A 150 -12.72 10.06 24.04
CA GLY A 150 -13.45 9.72 25.26
C GLY A 150 -13.07 8.33 25.77
N GLU A 151 -14.05 7.43 25.84
CA GLU A 151 -13.87 6.04 26.28
C GLU A 151 -13.70 5.06 25.11
N PHE A 152 -13.71 5.55 23.86
CA PHE A 152 -13.70 4.71 22.66
C PHE A 152 -12.40 4.85 21.87
N GLU A 153 -12.00 3.76 21.25
CA GLU A 153 -10.84 3.66 20.34
C GLU A 153 -11.32 3.71 18.87
N PHE A 154 -10.53 4.33 17.99
CA PHE A 154 -10.87 4.53 16.58
C PHE A 154 -9.68 4.30 15.66
N ILE A 155 -9.98 3.87 14.44
CA ILE A 155 -9.05 3.79 13.32
C ILE A 155 -9.67 4.43 12.09
N ASP A 156 -8.99 5.44 11.56
CA ASP A 156 -9.31 6.06 10.28
C ASP A 156 -8.38 5.48 9.21
N ILE A 157 -8.93 5.01 8.10
CA ILE A 157 -8.19 4.72 6.88
C ILE A 157 -8.24 5.96 6.01
N ASN A 158 -7.09 6.51 5.65
CA ASN A 158 -7.00 7.81 4.96
C ASN A 158 -6.77 7.67 3.45
N GLY A 159 -6.39 6.48 3.00
CA GLY A 159 -6.17 6.18 1.59
C GLY A 159 -5.15 5.08 1.37
N TRP A 160 -4.89 4.77 0.12
CA TRP A 160 -3.89 3.78 -0.27
C TRP A 160 -3.29 4.09 -1.64
N ALA A 161 -2.11 3.56 -1.91
CA ALA A 161 -1.50 3.56 -3.24
C ALA A 161 -0.75 2.25 -3.53
N TYR A 162 -0.63 1.88 -4.80
CA TYR A 162 0.29 0.84 -5.24
C TYR A 162 0.94 1.16 -6.59
N ASN A 163 2.09 0.55 -6.85
CA ASN A 163 2.77 0.61 -8.13
C ASN A 163 2.22 -0.50 -9.05
N ASP A 164 1.63 -0.12 -10.19
CA ASP A 164 1.05 -1.09 -11.14
C ASP A 164 2.10 -1.89 -11.94
N VAL A 165 3.38 -1.50 -11.86
CA VAL A 165 4.47 -2.25 -12.46
C VAL A 165 4.94 -3.35 -11.50
N VAL A 166 4.83 -4.58 -11.99
CA VAL A 166 5.25 -5.78 -11.26
C VAL A 166 6.72 -5.68 -10.85
N ASN A 167 6.98 -5.98 -9.57
CA ASN A 167 8.26 -5.99 -8.89
C ASN A 167 8.98 -4.64 -8.78
N GLU A 168 8.32 -3.54 -9.14
CA GLU A 168 8.84 -2.20 -8.92
C GLU A 168 8.42 -1.69 -7.54
N SER A 169 9.38 -1.15 -6.81
CA SER A 169 9.12 -0.61 -5.47
C SER A 169 8.16 0.58 -5.51
N ILE A 170 7.58 0.91 -4.37
CA ILE A 170 6.82 2.14 -4.17
C ILE A 170 7.39 2.92 -2.98
N THR A 171 7.44 4.25 -3.12
CA THR A 171 7.76 5.15 -2.02
C THR A 171 6.50 5.46 -1.21
N VAL A 172 6.57 5.26 0.10
CA VAL A 172 5.48 5.47 1.05
C VAL A 172 5.09 6.94 1.11
N GLY A 173 3.78 7.21 1.10
CA GLY A 173 3.22 8.56 1.08
C GLY A 173 3.39 9.30 -0.24
N GLN A 174 3.91 8.66 -1.30
CA GLN A 174 3.95 9.26 -2.63
C GLN A 174 2.55 9.28 -3.23
N ILE A 175 1.93 10.46 -3.23
CA ILE A 175 0.69 10.72 -3.96
C ILE A 175 1.07 11.32 -5.33
N PRO A 176 0.57 10.79 -6.46
CA PRO A 176 0.77 11.42 -7.76
C PRO A 176 0.31 12.87 -7.73
N ALA A 177 1.20 13.81 -8.06
CA ALA A 177 0.81 15.21 -8.12
C ALA A 177 -0.34 15.35 -9.15
N PRO A 178 -1.47 16.00 -8.81
CA PRO A 178 -2.62 16.18 -9.72
C PRO A 178 -2.26 16.79 -11.08
N GLY A 179 -1.08 17.43 -11.20
CA GLY A 179 -0.56 18.05 -12.41
C GLY A 179 0.28 17.14 -13.34
N ALA A 180 0.66 15.92 -12.96
CA ALA A 180 1.49 15.05 -13.81
C ALA A 180 0.75 14.67 -15.11
N PHE A 181 -0.54 14.37 -15.01
CA PHE A 181 -1.40 14.12 -16.18
C PHE A 181 -1.71 15.40 -16.97
N ALA A 182 -1.88 16.54 -16.29
CA ALA A 182 -2.14 17.83 -16.95
C ALA A 182 -0.93 18.32 -17.76
N LEU A 183 0.30 18.13 -17.25
CA LEU A 183 1.53 18.46 -17.98
C LEU A 183 1.78 17.51 -19.16
N LEU A 184 1.45 16.22 -19.03
CA LEU A 184 1.53 15.27 -20.14
C LEU A 184 0.54 15.63 -21.27
N ALA A 185 -0.70 16.01 -20.91
CA ALA A 185 -1.71 16.48 -21.86
C ALA A 185 -1.27 17.77 -22.58
N LEU A 186 -0.72 18.75 -21.84
CA LEU A 186 -0.20 19.99 -22.42
C LEU A 186 1.04 19.77 -23.29
N GLY A 187 1.94 18.87 -22.89
CA GLY A 187 3.12 18.48 -23.67
C GLY A 187 2.77 17.79 -24.98
N GLY A 188 1.76 16.91 -24.97
CA GLY A 188 1.23 16.24 -26.16
C GLY A 188 0.60 17.21 -27.17
N LEU A 189 -0.14 18.22 -26.70
CA LEU A 189 -0.69 19.28 -27.55
C LEU A 189 0.39 20.24 -28.10
N ALA A 190 1.40 20.58 -27.30
CA ALA A 190 2.50 21.45 -27.74
C ALA A 190 3.40 20.78 -28.80
N GLY A 191 3.59 19.45 -28.74
CA GLY A 191 4.38 18.68 -29.71
C GLY A 191 3.75 18.59 -31.10
N ARG A 192 2.41 18.58 -31.21
CA ARG A 192 1.71 18.47 -32.50
C ARG A 192 1.86 19.74 -33.36
N ARG A 193 2.09 20.90 -32.75
CA ARG A 193 2.20 22.19 -33.47
C ARG A 193 3.54 22.41 -34.16
N ARG A 194 4.58 21.63 -33.84
CA ARG A 194 5.92 21.77 -34.45
C ARG A 194 6.15 20.92 -35.71
N ARG A 195 5.19 20.10 -36.14
CA ARG A 195 5.32 19.23 -37.34
C ARG A 195 4.57 19.73 -38.58
N GLN A 196 4.11 20.98 -38.59
CA GLN A 196 3.43 21.59 -39.76
C GLN A 196 4.04 22.94 -40.21
N GLY A 197 5.32 23.17 -39.89
CA GLY A 197 6.10 24.30 -40.40
C GLY A 197 7.09 23.83 -41.45
#